data_AF-A0A973G8E0-F1
#
_entry.id   AF-A0A973G8E0-F1
#
_cell.length_a   1.000
_cell.length_b   1.000
_cell.length_c   1.000
_cell.angle_alpha   90.00
_cell.angle_beta   90.00
_cell.angle_gamma   90.00
#
_symmetry.space_group_name_H-M   'P 1'
#
loop_
_entity.id
_entity.type
_entity.pdbx_description
1 polymer ?
#
loop_
_entity_poly.entity_id
_entity_poly.type
_entity_poly.pdbx_seq_one_letter_code
_entity_poly.pdbx_strand_id
1 'polypeptide(L)' 'MAASRKIQGLTQQELAERAGITRGTLVRLESGEGGPRLDALLSVARVLGFSGDLVAAADPLNTEFGRLHAGRADRRRVR' A
#
# COMPACT_ATOMS: atom_id res chain seq x y z
N MET A 1 7.80 -6.41 0.08
CA MET A 1 8.51 -5.23 -0.47
C MET A 1 9.95 -5.53 -0.86
N ALA A 2 10.75 -6.17 0.01
CA ALA A 2 12.14 -6.50 -0.30
C ALA A 2 12.31 -7.33 -1.60
N ALA A 3 11.43 -8.31 -1.84
CA ALA A 3 11.45 -9.11 -3.08
C ALA A 3 11.25 -8.24 -4.33
N SER A 4 10.19 -7.41 -4.34
CA SER A 4 9.89 -6.47 -5.41
C SER A 4 11.03 -5.51 -5.72
N ARG A 5 11.61 -4.90 -4.67
CA ARG A 5 12.78 -4.02 -4.79
C ARG A 5 13.95 -4.74 -5.48
N LYS A 6 14.26 -5.96 -5.05
CA LYS A 6 15.34 -6.78 -5.61
C LYS A 6 15.08 -7.14 -7.07
N ILE A 7 13.84 -7.49 -7.43
CA ILE A 7 13.45 -7.77 -8.83
C ILE A 7 13.67 -6.53 -9.72
N GLN A 8 13.42 -5.33 -9.19
CA GLN A 8 13.66 -4.06 -9.88
C GLN A 8 15.13 -3.60 -9.83
N GLY A 9 16.05 -4.38 -9.25
CA GLY A 9 17.48 -4.05 -9.18
C GLY A 9 17.82 -2.87 -8.27
N LEU A 10 16.89 -2.42 -7.40
CA LEU A 10 17.10 -1.26 -6.54
C LEU A 10 17.79 -1.67 -5.23
N THR A 11 18.70 -0.86 -4.72
CA THR A 11 19.19 -0.92 -3.34
C THR A 11 18.16 -0.34 -2.36
N GLN A 12 18.33 -0.62 -1.07
CA GLN A 12 17.50 0.02 -0.04
C GLN A 12 17.65 1.56 -0.04
N GLN A 13 18.86 2.05 -0.29
CA GLN A 13 19.12 3.48 -0.33
C GLN A 13 18.37 4.15 -1.49
N GLU A 14 18.49 3.61 -2.70
CA GLU A 14 17.82 4.17 -3.89
C GLU A 14 16.29 4.14 -3.78
N LEU A 15 15.72 3.05 -3.23
CA LEU A 15 14.27 2.99 -3.02
C LEU A 15 13.83 4.03 -1.97
N ALA A 16 14.57 4.17 -0.88
CA ALA A 16 14.26 5.14 0.17
C ALA A 16 14.29 6.58 -0.37
N GLU A 17 15.32 6.91 -1.16
CA GLU A 17 15.46 8.22 -1.83
C GLU A 17 14.29 8.50 -2.77
N ARG A 18 13.95 7.55 -3.65
CA ARG A 18 12.81 7.68 -4.57
C ARG A 18 11.48 7.82 -3.85
N ALA A 19 11.35 7.19 -2.69
CA ALA A 19 10.14 7.25 -1.86
C ALA A 19 10.12 8.46 -0.90
N GLY A 20 11.19 9.26 -0.84
CA GLY A 20 11.29 10.42 0.05
C GLY A 20 11.32 10.06 1.54
N ILE A 21 11.88 8.90 1.90
CA ILE A 21 12.00 8.42 3.29
C ILE A 21 13.45 8.11 3.65
N THR A 22 13.72 7.95 4.95
CA THR A 22 15.05 7.49 5.37
C THR A 22 15.25 6.00 5.04
N ARG A 23 16.49 5.59 4.79
CA ARG A 23 16.84 4.17 4.64
C ARG A 23 16.43 3.35 5.87
N GLY A 24 16.57 3.89 7.08
CA GLY A 24 16.14 3.23 8.31
C GLY A 24 14.63 2.97 8.36
N THR A 25 13.84 3.93 7.87
CA THR A 25 12.39 3.75 7.69
C THR A 25 12.12 2.61 6.71
N LEU A 26 12.81 2.57 5.57
CA LEU A 26 12.62 1.48 4.60
C LEU A 26 13.01 0.11 5.19
N VAL A 27 14.11 0.00 5.93
CA VAL A 27 14.52 -1.27 6.57
C VAL A 27 13.44 -1.79 7.51
N ARG A 28 12.89 -0.92 8.37
CA ARG A 28 11.78 -1.26 9.27
C ARG A 28 10.53 -1.69 8.51
N LEU A 29 10.27 -1.02 7.38
CA LEU A 29 9.14 -1.31 6.50
C LEU A 29 9.31 -2.66 5.78
N GLU A 30 10.54 -3.02 5.40
CA GLU A 30 10.86 -4.33 4.83
C GLU A 30 10.85 -5.46 5.86
N SER A 31 11.23 -5.20 7.11
CA SER A 31 11.19 -6.18 8.21
C SER A 31 9.81 -6.34 8.85
N GLY A 32 8.90 -5.38 8.62
CA GLY A 32 7.59 -5.34 9.28
C GLY A 32 7.64 -4.87 10.73
N GLU A 33 8.78 -4.33 11.18
CA GLU A 33 8.99 -3.93 12.56
C GLU A 33 8.60 -2.47 12.82
N GLY A 34 8.02 -2.24 14.00
CA GLY A 34 7.94 -0.91 14.59
C GLY A 34 6.95 0.04 13.91
N GLY A 35 5.86 -0.48 13.33
CA GLY A 35 4.69 0.29 12.92
C GLY A 35 5.02 1.45 11.98
N PRO A 36 5.47 1.18 10.74
CA PRO A 36 5.73 2.25 9.78
C PRO A 36 4.47 3.09 9.57
N ARG A 37 4.66 4.40 9.46
CA ARG A 37 3.55 5.30 9.14
C ARG A 37 2.97 4.96 7.77
N LEU A 38 1.66 5.12 7.63
CA LEU A 38 0.93 4.79 6.41
C LEU A 38 1.42 5.60 5.19
N ASP A 39 1.82 6.86 5.40
CA ASP A 39 2.42 7.71 4.37
C ASP A 39 3.69 7.07 3.76
N ALA A 40 4.61 6.57 4.60
CA ALA A 40 5.82 5.90 4.16
C ALA A 40 5.52 4.62 3.37
N LEU A 41 4.54 3.83 3.84
CA LEU A 41 4.08 2.63 3.15
C LEU A 41 3.58 2.97 1.74
N LEU A 42 2.71 3.98 1.62
CA LEU A 42 2.13 4.40 0.36
C LEU A 42 3.16 5.01 -0.59
N SER A 43 4.13 5.78 -0.08
CA SER A 43 5.23 6.31 -0.89
C SER A 43 6.07 5.20 -1.51
N VAL A 44 6.45 4.18 -0.73
CA VAL A 44 7.20 3.02 -1.24
C VAL A 44 6.36 2.23 -2.24
N ALA A 45 5.08 2.00 -1.95
CA ALA A 45 4.17 1.28 -2.85
C ALA A 45 4.02 2.01 -4.20
N ARG A 46 4.02 3.35 -4.21
CA ARG A 46 4.00 4.14 -5.45
C ARG A 46 5.26 3.91 -6.28
N VAL A 47 6.44 3.98 -5.68
CA VAL A 47 7.72 3.78 -6.39
C VAL A 47 7.83 2.36 -6.96
N LEU A 48 7.36 1.36 -6.21
CA LEU A 48 7.38 -0.04 -6.65
C LEU A 48 6.27 -0.41 -7.65
N GLY A 49 5.30 0.49 -7.89
CA GLY A 49 4.22 0.28 -8.84
C GLY A 49 2.97 -0.42 -8.29
N PHE A 50 2.87 -0.66 -6.98
CA PHE A 50 1.74 -1.39 -6.35
C PHE A 50 0.58 -0.50 -5.93
N SER A 51 0.67 0.82 -6.16
CA SER A 51 -0.40 1.75 -5.77
C SER A 51 -1.75 1.43 -6.41
N GLY A 52 -1.78 0.95 -7.67
CA GLY A 52 -3.00 0.52 -8.35
C GLY A 52 -3.61 -0.71 -7.69
N ASP A 53 -2.79 -1.71 -7.38
CA ASP A 53 -3.23 -2.94 -6.71
C ASP A 53 -3.79 -2.66 -5.31
N LEU A 54 -3.18 -1.72 -4.57
CA LEU A 54 -3.70 -1.29 -3.27
C LEU A 54 -5.07 -0.62 -3.39
N VAL A 55 -5.26 0.23 -4.38
CA VAL A 55 -6.56 0.87 -4.64
C VAL A 55 -7.60 -0.18 -5.04
N ALA A 56 -7.23 -1.11 -5.92
CA ALA A 56 -8.10 -2.22 -6.31
C ALA A 56 -8.47 -3.10 -5.12
N ALA A 57 -7.53 -3.40 -4.22
CA ALA A 57 -7.79 -4.15 -3.00
C ALA A 57 -8.69 -3.41 -2.01
N ALA A 58 -8.66 -2.07 -2.02
CA ALA A 58 -9.51 -1.23 -1.18
C ALA A 58 -10.93 -1.04 -1.75
N ASP A 59 -11.18 -1.44 -3.01
CA ASP A 59 -12.52 -1.44 -3.58
C ASP A 59 -13.41 -2.46 -2.82
N PRO A 60 -14.51 -2.02 -2.18
CA PRO A 60 -15.41 -2.92 -1.46
C PRO A 60 -15.91 -4.08 -2.32
N LEU A 61 -16.13 -3.87 -3.63
CA LEU A 61 -16.61 -4.91 -4.54
C LEU A 61 -15.56 -6.00 -4.80
N ASN A 62 -14.27 -5.69 -4.60
CA ASN A 62 -13.20 -6.67 -4.66
C ASN A 62 -13.04 -7.46 -3.35
N THR A 63 -13.70 -7.04 -2.27
CA THR A 63 -13.69 -7.76 -0.99
C THR A 63 -14.94 -8.63 -0.80
N GLU A 64 -14.81 -9.80 -0.17
CA GLU A 64 -15.95 -10.65 0.18
C GLU A 64 -16.95 -9.91 1.07
N PHE A 65 -16.45 -9.23 2.11
CA PHE A 65 -17.26 -8.44 3.01
C PHE A 65 -18.04 -7.34 2.29
N GLY A 66 -17.40 -6.59 1.40
CA GLY A 66 -18.07 -5.52 0.66
C GLY A 66 -19.10 -6.05 -0.34
N ARG A 67 -18.85 -7.17 -1.02
CA ARG A 67 -19.86 -7.83 -1.89
C ARG A 67 -21.10 -8.26 -1.11
N LEU A 68 -20.92 -8.89 0.05
CA LEU A 68 -22.04 -9.31 0.92
C LEU A 68 -22.90 -8.13 1.39
N HIS A 69 -22.33 -6.93 1.44
CA HIS A 69 -22.98 -5.73 1.94
C HIS A 69 -23.32 -4.70 0.85
N ALA A 70 -23.12 -5.02 -0.43
CA ALA A 70 -23.29 -4.08 -1.54
C ALA A 70 -24.69 -3.43 -1.56
N GLY A 71 -25.74 -4.20 -1.25
CA GLY A 71 -27.12 -3.70 -1.17
C GLY A 71 -27.39 -2.66 -0.07
N ARG A 72 -26.43 -2.36 0.82
CA ARG A 72 -26.53 -1.24 1.77
C ARG A 72 -26.20 0.11 1.12
N ALA A 73 -25.35 0.13 0.09
CA ALA A 73 -24.97 1.35 -0.61
C ALA A 73 -26.15 1.94 -1.41
N ASP A 74 -27.04 1.08 -1.92
CA ASP A 74 -28.22 1.46 -2.71
C ASP A 74 -29.40 1.97 -1.88
N ARG A 75 -29.33 1.86 -0.54
CA ARG A 75 -30.35 2.44 0.35
C ARG A 75 -30.17 3.96 0.35
N ARG A 76 -30.85 4.64 -0.59
CA ARG A 76 -31.01 6.10 -0.58
C ARG A 76 -31.40 6.52 0.85
N ARG A 77 -30.61 7.43 1.43
CA ARG A 77 -31.01 8.13 2.66
C ARG A 77 -32.35 8.81 2.36
N VAL A 78 -33.44 8.24 2.86
CA VAL A 78 -34.72 8.93 2.92
C VAL A 78 -34.50 10.14 3.80
N ARG A 79 -34.57 11.34 3.21
CA ARG A 79 -34.61 12.61 3.94
C ARG A 79 -36.02 12.83 4.47
#